data_AF-A0A356QDR8-F1
#
_entry.id   AF-A0A356QDR8-F1
#
_cell.length_a   1.000
_cell.length_b   1.000
_cell.length_c   1.000
_cell.angle_alpha   90.00
_cell.angle_beta   90.00
_cell.angle_gamma   90.00
#
_symmetry.space_group_name_H-M   'P 1'
#
loop_
_entity.id
_entity.type
_entity.pdbx_description
1 polymer ?
#
loop_
_entity_poly.entity_id
_entity_poly.type
_entity_poly.pdbx_seq_one_letter_code
_entity_poly.pdbx_strand_id
1 'polypeptide(L)'
;QRQPGRPTLLMSHCFVDGGTASDSERPLTLGGAESVAWEPMQSFDYVALGHLHGPQVRGGEHIRYSGSLLKYSFSEATQRKGVTLVEVGSEGVTQIAHHPLLPRRDVRVLEGELAQLLAQGAADPHADDYLLVRLTDRHAILDPMGKLRAVYPNVLHLEKPGMLEAKGRQQLGRERLAFSALDMFSDFFTQTSGEPMSDAQARAMSELITTLSREQEGQA
;
A
#
# COMPACT_ATOMS: atom_id res chain seq x y z
N GLN A 1 32.16 -26.14 -9.73
CA GLN A 1 32.50 -26.60 -11.09
C GLN A 1 31.20 -27.02 -11.78
N ARG A 2 30.93 -26.53 -13.00
CA ARG A 2 29.77 -26.94 -13.78
C ARG A 2 30.10 -28.22 -14.54
N GLN A 3 29.18 -29.19 -14.59
CA GLN A 3 29.34 -30.39 -15.41
C GLN A 3 28.87 -30.08 -16.84
N PRO A 4 29.70 -30.30 -17.87
CA PRO A 4 29.30 -30.12 -19.26
C PRO A 4 28.08 -30.99 -19.59
N GLY A 5 27.11 -30.44 -20.35
CA GLY A 5 25.94 -31.18 -20.83
C GLY A 5 24.87 -31.47 -19.77
N ARG A 6 24.88 -30.75 -18.64
CA ARG A 6 23.81 -30.81 -17.63
C ARG A 6 23.23 -29.43 -17.35
N PRO A 7 21.90 -29.30 -17.25
CA PRO A 7 21.27 -28.06 -16.82
C PRO A 7 21.77 -27.64 -15.44
N THR A 8 22.01 -26.35 -15.30
CA THR A 8 22.51 -25.70 -14.10
C THR A 8 21.51 -24.66 -13.61
N LEU A 9 21.04 -24.88 -12.40
CA LEU A 9 20.08 -24.02 -11.72
C LEU A 9 20.79 -23.26 -10.61
N LEU A 10 20.55 -21.96 -10.50
CA LEU A 10 20.94 -21.17 -9.33
C LEU A 10 19.71 -20.90 -8.48
N MET A 11 19.86 -21.03 -7.17
CA MET A 11 18.85 -20.59 -6.20
C MET A 11 19.51 -19.59 -5.26
N SER A 12 18.87 -18.44 -5.07
CA SER A 12 19.39 -17.39 -4.17
C SER A 12 18.25 -16.61 -3.53
N HIS A 13 18.52 -16.03 -2.37
CA HIS A 13 17.61 -15.15 -1.64
C HIS A 13 18.35 -13.85 -1.34
N CYS A 14 18.23 -12.88 -2.22
CA CYS A 14 18.92 -11.59 -2.13
C CYS A 14 18.14 -10.53 -2.91
N PHE A 15 18.53 -9.26 -2.77
CA PHE A 15 18.13 -8.22 -3.71
C PHE A 15 19.05 -8.28 -4.93
N VAL A 16 18.47 -8.18 -6.12
CA VAL A 16 19.17 -8.09 -7.39
C VAL A 16 18.88 -6.72 -7.98
N ASP A 17 19.90 -6.11 -8.59
CA ASP A 17 19.82 -4.75 -9.12
C ASP A 17 18.61 -4.51 -10.01
N GLY A 18 18.00 -3.35 -9.82
CA GLY A 18 16.76 -2.95 -10.47
C GLY A 18 15.52 -3.69 -9.97
N GLY A 19 15.62 -4.60 -9.00
CA GLY A 19 14.49 -5.26 -8.34
C GLY A 19 13.50 -4.25 -7.75
N THR A 20 12.21 -4.52 -7.87
CA THR A 20 11.15 -3.68 -7.29
C THR A 20 10.68 -4.31 -5.99
N ALA A 21 10.95 -3.60 -4.88
CA ALA A 21 10.57 -4.00 -3.54
C ALA A 21 9.12 -3.61 -3.20
N SER A 22 8.59 -4.28 -2.18
CA SER A 22 7.28 -4.02 -1.57
C SER A 22 7.45 -3.61 -0.10
N ASP A 23 6.51 -2.85 0.46
CA ASP A 23 6.60 -2.34 1.84
C ASP A 23 6.66 -3.44 2.91
N SER A 24 6.22 -4.65 2.58
CA SER A 24 6.26 -5.84 3.44
C SER A 24 7.64 -6.47 3.57
N GLU A 25 8.58 -6.13 2.69
CA GLU A 25 9.89 -6.75 2.62
C GLU A 25 10.82 -6.08 3.64
N ARG A 26 11.66 -6.88 4.31
CA ARG A 26 12.67 -6.34 5.23
C ARG A 26 13.91 -5.96 4.43
N PRO A 27 14.52 -4.79 4.69
CA PRO A 27 15.84 -4.50 4.15
C PRO A 27 16.82 -5.61 4.51
N LEU A 28 17.61 -6.04 3.54
CA LEU A 28 18.61 -7.09 3.68
C LEU A 28 19.91 -6.52 3.14
N THR A 29 20.84 -6.23 4.04
CA THR A 29 22.18 -5.78 3.69
C THR A 29 23.16 -6.91 3.96
N LEU A 30 23.91 -7.29 2.92
CA LEU A 30 24.97 -8.28 3.01
C LEU A 30 26.31 -7.55 2.95
N GLY A 31 26.98 -7.39 4.11
CA GLY A 31 28.31 -6.78 4.16
C GLY A 31 28.37 -5.34 3.66
N GLY A 32 27.27 -4.58 3.72
CA GLY A 32 27.16 -3.21 3.22
C GLY A 32 26.69 -3.08 1.78
N ALA A 33 26.57 -4.18 1.03
CA ALA A 33 25.90 -4.20 -0.26
C ALA A 33 24.38 -4.40 -0.05
N GLU A 34 23.59 -3.51 -0.64
CA GLU A 34 22.12 -3.56 -0.57
C GLU A 34 21.53 -4.46 -1.67
N SER A 35 22.30 -4.72 -2.74
CA SER A 35 21.89 -5.49 -3.92
C SER A 35 23.07 -6.17 -4.61
N VAL A 36 22.77 -7.14 -5.48
CA VAL A 36 23.73 -7.91 -6.26
C VAL A 36 23.45 -7.73 -7.76
N ALA A 37 24.50 -7.53 -8.55
CA ALA A 37 24.43 -7.49 -10.00
C ALA A 37 23.84 -8.81 -10.57
N TRP A 38 22.98 -8.73 -11.59
CA TRP A 38 22.37 -9.92 -12.20
C TRP A 38 23.27 -10.60 -13.22
N GLU A 39 24.28 -9.90 -13.72
CA GLU A 39 25.15 -10.32 -14.81
C GLU A 39 25.86 -11.65 -14.54
N PRO A 40 26.38 -11.94 -13.34
CA PRO A 40 26.98 -13.24 -13.02
C PRO A 40 25.98 -14.40 -13.12
N MET A 41 24.68 -14.12 -13.02
CA MET A 41 23.60 -15.10 -13.04
C MET A 41 23.20 -15.53 -14.47
N GLN A 42 23.60 -14.78 -15.51
CA GLN A 42 23.24 -15.06 -16.91
C GLN A 42 23.69 -16.42 -17.43
N SER A 43 24.75 -16.97 -16.83
CA SER A 43 25.34 -18.22 -17.30
C SER A 43 24.52 -19.44 -16.91
N PHE A 44 23.57 -19.34 -15.97
CA PHE A 44 22.73 -20.46 -15.52
C PHE A 44 21.53 -20.66 -16.44
N ASP A 45 21.09 -21.91 -16.58
CA ASP A 45 19.91 -22.24 -17.39
C ASP A 45 18.62 -21.69 -16.77
N TYR A 46 18.57 -21.61 -15.44
CA TYR A 46 17.52 -20.90 -14.70
C TYR A 46 18.00 -20.45 -13.33
N VAL A 47 17.46 -19.32 -12.88
CA VAL A 47 17.79 -18.70 -11.60
C VAL A 47 16.51 -18.42 -10.82
N ALA A 48 16.31 -19.20 -9.76
CA ALA A 48 15.23 -19.05 -8.82
C ALA A 48 15.64 -18.05 -7.72
N LEU A 49 15.13 -16.83 -7.83
CA LEU A 49 15.31 -15.79 -6.82
C LEU A 49 14.14 -15.81 -5.83
N GLY A 50 14.47 -15.62 -4.57
CA GLY A 50 13.54 -15.28 -3.48
C GLY A 50 13.90 -13.94 -2.87
N HIS A 51 13.07 -13.48 -1.93
CA HIS A 51 13.13 -12.22 -1.18
C HIS A 51 12.07 -11.20 -1.59
N LEU A 52 12.04 -10.82 -2.86
CA LEU A 52 11.01 -9.90 -3.36
C LEU A 52 9.66 -10.62 -3.43
N HIS A 53 8.62 -9.95 -2.95
CA HIS A 53 7.26 -10.49 -2.90
C HIS A 53 6.52 -10.34 -4.24
N GLY A 54 6.97 -9.42 -5.10
CA GLY A 54 6.46 -9.28 -6.46
C GLY A 54 7.10 -10.26 -7.45
N PRO A 55 6.33 -11.08 -8.18
CA PRO A 55 6.86 -11.88 -9.28
C PRO A 55 7.44 -10.98 -10.36
N GLN A 56 8.71 -11.18 -10.72
CA GLN A 56 9.43 -10.31 -11.67
C GLN A 56 10.69 -10.97 -12.24
N VAL A 57 11.15 -10.47 -13.39
CA VAL A 57 12.35 -10.95 -14.11
C VAL A 57 13.47 -9.92 -14.06
N ARG A 58 14.74 -10.32 -14.02
CA ARG A 58 15.89 -9.39 -14.08
C ARG A 58 17.02 -9.93 -14.93
N GLY A 59 17.52 -9.16 -15.88
CA GLY A 59 18.65 -9.62 -16.73
C GLY A 59 18.33 -10.70 -17.76
N GLY A 60 17.20 -11.40 -17.63
CA GLY A 60 16.72 -12.38 -18.59
C GLY A 60 15.45 -13.08 -18.08
N GLU A 61 14.70 -13.72 -18.98
CA GLU A 61 13.44 -14.39 -18.62
C GLU A 61 13.61 -15.56 -17.64
N HIS A 62 14.81 -16.16 -17.62
CA HIS A 62 15.18 -17.29 -16.76
C HIS A 62 15.65 -16.88 -15.37
N ILE A 63 15.85 -15.58 -15.11
CA ILE A 63 16.25 -15.06 -13.79
C ILE A 63 15.03 -14.39 -13.14
N ARG A 64 14.42 -15.09 -12.18
CA ARG A 64 13.06 -14.78 -11.74
C ARG A 64 12.93 -14.77 -10.24
N TYR A 65 12.30 -13.72 -9.73
CA TYR A 65 11.63 -13.80 -8.44
C TYR A 65 10.27 -14.47 -8.65
N SER A 66 10.02 -15.52 -7.88
CA SER A 66 8.70 -16.17 -7.85
C SER A 66 7.64 -15.33 -7.15
N GLY A 67 8.06 -14.41 -6.27
CA GLY A 67 7.16 -13.63 -5.43
C GLY A 67 6.60 -14.44 -4.27
N SER A 68 5.78 -13.78 -3.46
CA SER A 68 4.98 -14.43 -2.42
C SER A 68 3.73 -15.11 -3.01
N LEU A 69 3.14 -16.05 -2.27
CA LEU A 69 1.90 -16.70 -2.68
C LEU A 69 0.66 -15.81 -2.51
N LEU A 70 0.71 -14.90 -1.52
CA LEU A 70 -0.34 -13.95 -1.17
C LEU A 70 0.26 -12.55 -1.02
N LYS A 71 -0.58 -11.52 -1.14
CA LYS A 71 -0.19 -10.13 -0.89
C LYS A 71 -0.07 -9.90 0.61
N TYR A 72 1.03 -9.30 1.06
CA TYR A 72 1.27 -9.00 2.48
C TYR A 72 1.21 -7.50 2.82
N SER A 73 1.27 -6.63 1.82
CA SER A 73 1.02 -5.19 1.93
C SER A 73 0.10 -4.65 0.83
N PHE A 74 -0.40 -3.43 1.01
CA PHE A 74 -1.17 -2.71 -0.01
C PHE A 74 -0.32 -2.27 -1.21
N SER A 75 1.00 -2.14 -1.06
CA SER A 75 1.91 -1.89 -2.18
C SER A 75 1.95 -3.07 -3.17
N GLU A 76 1.48 -4.25 -2.75
CA GLU A 76 1.38 -5.45 -3.58
C GLU A 76 0.00 -5.59 -4.28
N ALA A 77 -0.92 -4.63 -4.10
CA ALA A 77 -2.31 -4.73 -4.59
C ALA A 77 -2.44 -4.97 -6.10
N THR A 78 -1.47 -4.50 -6.90
CA THR A 78 -1.46 -4.68 -8.36
C THR A 78 -0.71 -5.93 -8.82
N GLN A 79 -0.02 -6.63 -7.90
CA GLN A 79 0.80 -7.78 -8.23
C GLN A 79 -0.05 -9.02 -8.46
N ARG A 80 0.22 -9.74 -9.55
CA ARG A 80 -0.41 -11.04 -9.85
C ARG A 80 0.38 -12.16 -9.22
N LYS A 81 -0.06 -12.62 -8.05
CA LYS A 81 0.56 -13.73 -7.32
C LYS A 81 0.41 -15.05 -8.07
N GLY A 82 1.36 -15.94 -7.87
CA GLY A 82 1.36 -17.21 -8.57
C GLY A 82 2.55 -18.08 -8.22
N VAL A 83 2.65 -19.19 -8.93
CA VAL A 83 3.80 -20.09 -8.92
C VAL A 83 4.41 -20.14 -10.32
N THR A 84 5.72 -20.31 -10.40
CA THR A 84 6.40 -20.52 -11.67
C THR A 84 6.69 -22.01 -11.82
N LEU A 85 6.09 -22.66 -12.81
CA LEU A 85 6.41 -24.02 -13.24
C LEU A 85 7.54 -23.94 -14.25
N VAL A 86 8.63 -24.64 -13.95
CA VAL A 86 9.82 -24.70 -14.81
C VAL A 86 10.03 -26.15 -15.21
N GLU A 87 10.03 -26.41 -16.51
CA GLU A 87 10.35 -27.71 -17.08
C GLU A 87 11.81 -27.73 -17.52
N VAL A 88 12.54 -28.75 -17.07
CA VAL A 88 13.97 -28.89 -17.31
C VAL A 88 14.24 -30.25 -17.97
N GLY A 89 14.72 -30.22 -19.21
CA GLY A 89 15.15 -31.37 -19.97
C GLY A 89 16.67 -31.58 -19.91
N SER A 90 17.20 -32.51 -20.72
CA SER A 90 18.64 -32.77 -20.79
C SER A 90 19.45 -31.59 -21.38
N GLU A 91 18.82 -30.78 -22.23
CA GLU A 91 19.43 -29.65 -22.94
C GLU A 91 19.26 -28.30 -22.20
N GLY A 92 18.60 -28.28 -21.04
CA GLY A 92 18.31 -27.06 -20.29
C GLY A 92 16.82 -26.87 -19.98
N VAL A 93 16.42 -25.62 -19.78
CA VAL A 93 15.01 -25.25 -19.54
C VAL A 93 14.24 -25.30 -20.85
N THR A 94 13.15 -26.06 -20.87
CA THR A 94 12.28 -26.21 -22.04
C THR A 94 11.04 -25.32 -21.97
N GLN A 95 10.56 -25.05 -20.75
CA GLN A 95 9.38 -24.22 -20.54
C GLN A 95 9.43 -23.51 -19.19
N ILE A 96 8.94 -22.26 -19.18
CA ILE A 96 8.69 -21.47 -17.98
C ILE A 96 7.26 -20.95 -18.07
N ALA A 97 6.40 -21.36 -17.14
CA ALA A 97 5.00 -20.93 -17.10
C ALA A 97 4.66 -20.35 -15.73
N HIS A 98 4.01 -19.17 -15.72
CA HIS A 98 3.48 -18.58 -14.49
C HIS A 98 2.01 -18.95 -14.33
N HIS A 99 1.70 -19.69 -13.27
CA HIS A 99 0.34 -20.07 -12.92
C HIS A 99 -0.20 -19.14 -11.84
N PRO A 100 -1.21 -18.30 -12.14
CA PRO A 100 -1.76 -17.38 -11.16
C PRO A 100 -2.46 -18.14 -10.02
N LEU A 101 -2.32 -17.63 -8.81
CA LEU A 101 -3.07 -18.09 -7.64
C LEU A 101 -4.20 -17.11 -7.33
N LEU A 102 -5.39 -17.65 -7.12
CA LEU A 102 -6.57 -16.88 -6.74
C LEU A 102 -6.79 -17.02 -5.24
N PRO A 103 -6.57 -15.96 -4.44
CA PRO A 103 -6.81 -16.02 -3.00
C PRO A 103 -8.31 -16.04 -2.71
N ARG A 104 -8.69 -16.55 -1.53
CA ARG A 104 -10.08 -16.45 -1.05
C ARG A 104 -10.51 -14.99 -0.83
N ARG A 105 -9.58 -14.15 -0.39
CA ARG A 105 -9.74 -12.70 -0.19
C ARG A 105 -8.51 -12.02 -0.75
N ASP A 106 -8.69 -11.08 -1.65
CA ASP A 106 -7.60 -10.30 -2.20
C ASP A 106 -7.27 -9.09 -1.30
N VAL A 107 -6.12 -8.47 -1.55
CA VAL A 107 -5.75 -7.16 -0.99
C VAL A 107 -5.96 -6.13 -2.09
N ARG A 108 -6.89 -5.19 -1.86
CA ARG A 108 -7.26 -4.13 -2.81
C ARG A 108 -7.12 -2.75 -2.18
N VAL A 109 -6.94 -1.76 -3.05
CA VAL A 109 -6.98 -0.34 -2.69
C VAL A 109 -8.15 0.28 -3.43
N LEU A 110 -9.08 0.88 -2.69
CA LEU A 110 -10.19 1.64 -3.24
C LEU A 110 -9.96 3.12 -2.99
N GLU A 111 -10.36 3.96 -3.94
CA GLU A 111 -10.23 5.41 -3.85
C GLU A 111 -11.50 6.07 -4.38
N GLY A 112 -12.03 7.04 -3.63
CA GLY A 112 -13.23 7.79 -4.02
C GLY A 112 -13.93 8.47 -2.85
N GLU A 113 -15.07 9.08 -3.13
CA GLU A 113 -15.92 9.67 -2.10
C GLU A 113 -16.65 8.58 -1.31
N LEU A 114 -16.86 8.79 -0.02
CA LEU A 114 -17.49 7.78 0.84
C LEU A 114 -18.84 7.33 0.26
N ALA A 115 -19.69 8.26 -0.17
CA ALA A 115 -21.02 7.92 -0.69
C ALA A 115 -20.95 6.97 -1.90
N GLN A 116 -19.97 7.17 -2.78
CA GLN A 116 -19.75 6.32 -3.95
C GLN A 116 -19.26 4.93 -3.54
N LEU A 117 -18.29 4.87 -2.62
CA LEU A 117 -17.77 3.60 -2.12
C LEU A 117 -18.82 2.79 -1.37
N LEU A 118 -19.72 3.44 -0.61
CA LEU A 118 -20.84 2.76 0.04
C LEU A 118 -21.81 2.15 -0.96
N ALA A 119 -22.15 2.90 -2.02
CA ALA A 119 -23.01 2.41 -3.09
C ALA A 119 -22.37 1.23 -3.85
N GLN A 120 -21.07 1.29 -4.11
CA GLN A 120 -20.31 0.22 -4.76
C GLN A 120 -20.25 -1.03 -3.87
N GLY A 121 -19.94 -0.88 -2.59
CA GLY A 121 -19.80 -2.01 -1.67
C GLY A 121 -21.07 -2.84 -1.50
N ALA A 122 -22.24 -2.21 -1.60
CA ALA A 122 -23.52 -2.91 -1.55
C ALA A 122 -23.71 -3.94 -2.68
N ALA A 123 -22.99 -3.79 -3.80
CA ALA A 123 -23.08 -4.66 -4.97
C ALA A 123 -21.75 -5.36 -5.32
N ASP A 124 -20.69 -5.17 -4.52
CA ASP A 124 -19.36 -5.72 -4.81
C ASP A 124 -19.30 -7.22 -4.44
N PRO A 125 -19.11 -8.14 -5.42
CA PRO A 125 -18.98 -9.57 -5.13
C PRO A 125 -17.73 -9.91 -4.30
N HIS A 126 -16.79 -8.97 -4.17
CA HIS A 126 -15.55 -9.10 -3.41
C HIS A 126 -15.55 -8.20 -2.16
N ALA A 127 -16.72 -7.87 -1.61
CA ALA A 127 -16.85 -7.04 -0.41
C ALA A 127 -16.04 -7.51 0.81
N ASP A 128 -15.75 -8.82 0.87
CA ASP A 128 -14.97 -9.45 1.94
C ASP A 128 -13.44 -9.34 1.75
N ASP A 129 -12.93 -8.70 0.70
CA ASP A 129 -11.50 -8.49 0.50
C ASP A 129 -10.88 -7.57 1.57
N TYR A 130 -9.56 -7.66 1.74
CA TYR A 130 -8.81 -6.78 2.63
C TYR A 130 -8.57 -5.44 1.95
N LEU A 131 -9.12 -4.37 2.51
CA LEU A 131 -9.13 -3.07 1.85
C LEU A 131 -8.30 -2.02 2.58
N LEU A 132 -7.54 -1.27 1.79
CA LEU A 132 -7.15 0.10 2.06
C LEU A 132 -8.14 0.99 1.32
N VAL A 133 -8.76 1.94 2.03
CA VAL A 133 -9.65 2.93 1.42
C VAL A 133 -9.00 4.30 1.47
N ARG A 134 -8.96 5.01 0.35
CA ARG A 134 -8.53 6.40 0.21
C ARG A 134 -9.74 7.28 -0.05
N LEU A 135 -10.11 8.10 0.95
CA LEU A 135 -11.24 9.01 0.81
C LEU A 135 -10.83 10.33 0.17
N THR A 136 -11.58 10.72 -0.86
CA THR A 136 -11.38 11.99 -1.57
C THR A 136 -12.31 13.11 -1.08
N ASP A 137 -13.20 12.81 -0.13
CA ASP A 137 -14.16 13.79 0.42
C ASP A 137 -13.45 15.00 1.01
N ARG A 138 -13.94 16.20 0.68
CA ARG A 138 -13.33 17.46 1.12
C ARG A 138 -13.75 17.88 2.52
N HIS A 139 -14.94 17.48 2.95
CA HIS A 139 -15.48 17.77 4.29
C HIS A 139 -15.11 16.68 5.30
N ALA A 140 -15.27 16.94 6.58
CA ALA A 140 -15.18 15.91 7.61
C ALA A 140 -16.31 14.90 7.43
N ILE A 141 -16.05 13.65 7.80
CA ILE A 141 -17.05 12.59 7.78
C ILE A 141 -17.10 11.99 9.17
N LEU A 142 -18.30 11.90 9.73
CA LEU A 142 -18.55 11.17 10.96
C LEU A 142 -18.51 9.67 10.71
N ASP A 143 -17.69 8.97 11.50
CA ASP A 143 -17.49 7.52 11.48
C ASP A 143 -17.36 6.89 10.07
N PRO A 144 -16.36 7.30 9.27
CA PRO A 144 -16.17 6.74 7.93
C PRO A 144 -15.83 5.24 7.99
N MET A 145 -15.11 4.80 9.02
CA MET A 145 -14.75 3.38 9.19
C MET A 145 -15.97 2.51 9.49
N GLY A 146 -16.86 2.92 10.40
CA GLY A 146 -18.08 2.17 10.68
C GLY A 146 -19.01 2.11 9.48
N LYS A 147 -19.19 3.23 8.77
CA LYS A 147 -19.97 3.28 7.53
C LYS A 147 -19.40 2.36 6.45
N LEU A 148 -18.09 2.42 6.19
CA LEU A 148 -17.43 1.54 5.21
C LEU A 148 -17.58 0.07 5.61
N ARG A 149 -17.37 -0.28 6.89
CA ARG A 149 -17.48 -1.66 7.37
C ARG A 149 -18.88 -2.25 7.30
N ALA A 150 -19.92 -1.43 7.14
CA ALA A 150 -21.27 -1.91 6.87
C ALA A 150 -21.39 -2.58 5.49
N VAL A 151 -20.58 -2.19 4.51
CA VAL A 151 -20.58 -2.76 3.14
C VAL A 151 -19.28 -3.48 2.77
N TYR A 152 -18.19 -3.18 3.48
CA TYR A 152 -16.86 -3.76 3.30
C TYR A 152 -16.32 -4.23 4.65
N PRO A 153 -16.68 -5.43 5.14
CA PRO A 153 -16.39 -5.86 6.51
C PRO A 153 -14.89 -5.84 6.88
N ASN A 154 -14.02 -6.01 5.89
CA ASN A 154 -12.58 -6.18 6.07
C ASN A 154 -11.76 -4.95 5.63
N VAL A 155 -12.30 -3.73 5.75
CA VAL A 155 -11.46 -2.51 5.68
C VAL A 155 -10.45 -2.51 6.84
N LEU A 156 -9.17 -2.63 6.49
CA LEU A 156 -8.05 -2.68 7.42
C LEU A 156 -7.43 -1.30 7.64
N HIS A 157 -7.41 -0.45 6.61
CA HIS A 157 -6.80 0.87 6.68
C HIS A 157 -7.61 1.93 5.92
N LEU A 158 -7.58 3.16 6.42
CA LEU A 158 -8.26 4.30 5.85
C LEU A 158 -7.29 5.47 5.76
N GLU A 159 -7.14 6.03 4.57
CA GLU A 159 -6.34 7.20 4.27
C GLU A 159 -7.24 8.34 3.80
N LYS A 160 -6.88 9.57 4.19
CA LYS A 160 -7.46 10.80 3.61
C LYS A 160 -6.30 11.63 3.05
N PRO A 161 -5.98 11.50 1.74
CA PRO A 161 -4.78 12.09 1.15
C PRO A 161 -4.64 13.61 1.40
N GLY A 162 -5.76 14.34 1.50
CA GLY A 162 -5.77 15.78 1.79
C GLY A 162 -5.37 16.19 3.22
N MET A 163 -5.26 15.25 4.16
CA MET A 163 -4.81 15.54 5.53
C MET A 163 -3.30 15.29 5.73
N LEU A 164 -2.69 14.42 4.91
CA LEU A 164 -1.29 14.04 5.00
C LEU A 164 -0.36 14.91 4.16
N GLU A 165 -0.85 15.56 3.09
CA GLU A 165 -0.08 16.56 2.34
C GLU A 165 0.33 17.78 3.19
N ALA A 166 -0.30 17.98 4.36
CA ALA A 166 0.10 18.98 5.34
C ALA A 166 1.45 18.67 6.04
N LYS A 167 1.97 17.44 5.95
CA LYS A 167 3.26 17.06 6.58
C LYS A 167 4.48 17.28 5.70
N GLY A 168 4.31 17.46 4.38
CA GLY A 168 5.42 17.58 3.42
C GLY A 168 5.74 19.00 2.94
N ARG A 169 4.87 19.99 3.20
CA ARG A 169 5.13 21.40 2.89
C ARG A 169 5.47 22.16 4.17
N GLN A 170 6.76 22.40 4.37
CA GLN A 170 7.19 23.49 5.23
C GLN A 170 6.43 24.77 4.82
N GLN A 171 5.91 25.47 5.84
CA GLN A 171 5.31 26.81 5.77
C GLN A 171 3.84 26.89 5.30
N LEU A 172 2.94 26.10 5.91
CA LEU A 172 1.53 26.48 6.01
C LEU A 172 1.34 27.28 7.31
N GLY A 173 1.02 28.57 7.20
CA GLY A 173 0.85 29.46 8.35
C GLY A 173 -0.21 28.98 9.34
N ARG A 174 0.02 29.20 10.64
CA ARG A 174 -0.86 28.81 11.77
C ARG A 174 -2.34 29.13 11.54
N GLU A 175 -2.63 30.24 10.88
CA GLU A 175 -4.00 30.65 10.55
C GLU A 175 -4.71 29.63 9.66
N ARG A 176 -4.02 28.98 8.70
CA ARG A 176 -4.60 27.92 7.87
C ARG A 176 -4.85 26.63 8.65
N LEU A 177 -4.03 26.31 9.64
CA LEU A 177 -4.23 25.14 10.51
C LEU A 177 -5.37 25.37 11.51
N ALA A 178 -5.49 26.58 12.06
CA ALA A 178 -6.61 26.96 12.91
C ALA A 178 -7.92 26.98 12.10
N PHE A 179 -7.87 27.50 10.86
CA PHE A 179 -9.00 27.49 9.93
C PHE A 179 -9.41 26.06 9.58
N SER A 180 -8.45 25.17 9.27
CA SER A 180 -8.76 23.77 8.98
C SER A 180 -9.35 23.01 10.18
N ALA A 181 -8.88 23.29 11.41
CA ALA A 181 -9.43 22.70 12.62
C ALA A 181 -10.86 23.21 12.91
N LEU A 182 -11.12 24.50 12.70
CA LEU A 182 -12.46 25.08 12.86
C LEU A 182 -13.44 24.53 11.82
N ASP A 183 -13.01 24.40 10.56
CA ASP A 183 -13.82 23.80 9.49
C ASP A 183 -14.17 22.34 9.83
N MET A 184 -13.18 21.56 10.27
CA MET A 184 -13.41 20.17 10.71
C MET A 184 -14.40 20.07 11.87
N PHE A 185 -14.25 20.95 12.86
CA PHE A 185 -15.17 20.96 14.00
C PHE A 185 -16.58 21.39 13.59
N SER A 186 -16.69 22.36 12.68
CA SER A 186 -17.99 22.85 12.18
C SER A 186 -18.75 21.77 11.43
N ASP A 187 -18.05 20.99 10.60
CA ASP A 187 -18.61 19.82 9.93
C ASP A 187 -19.04 18.74 10.94
N PHE A 188 -18.22 18.49 11.97
CA PHE A 188 -18.54 17.55 13.04
C PHE A 188 -19.77 17.98 13.84
N PHE A 189 -19.86 19.26 14.20
CA PHE A 189 -20.97 19.83 14.94
C PHE A 189 -22.25 19.61 14.15
N THR A 190 -22.28 20.03 12.88
CA THR A 190 -23.45 19.89 12.01
C THR A 190 -23.92 18.45 11.87
N GLN A 191 -22.99 17.50 11.74
CA GLN A 191 -23.33 16.08 11.65
C GLN A 191 -23.88 15.49 12.94
N THR A 192 -23.52 16.05 14.10
CA THR A 192 -23.93 15.55 15.42
C THR A 192 -25.19 16.23 15.93
N SER A 193 -25.32 17.54 15.73
CA SER A 193 -26.46 18.35 16.17
C SER A 193 -27.61 18.37 15.17
N GLY A 194 -27.33 18.11 13.89
CA GLY A 194 -28.28 18.27 12.78
C GLY A 194 -28.46 19.72 12.29
N GLU A 195 -27.79 20.70 12.93
CA GLU A 195 -27.86 22.13 12.60
C GLU A 195 -26.46 22.75 12.54
N PRO A 196 -26.22 23.74 11.67
CA PRO A 196 -24.93 24.43 11.61
C PRO A 196 -24.65 25.19 12.92
N MET A 197 -23.37 25.44 13.21
CA MET A 197 -22.99 26.28 14.34
C MET A 197 -23.54 27.69 14.17
N SER A 198 -24.07 28.26 15.24
CA SER A 198 -24.33 29.71 15.29
C SER A 198 -23.03 30.49 15.29
N ASP A 199 -23.08 31.76 14.88
CA ASP A 199 -21.93 32.68 14.89
C ASP A 199 -21.25 32.76 16.26
N ALA A 200 -22.04 32.72 17.34
CA ALA A 200 -21.52 32.74 18.70
C ALA A 200 -20.72 31.47 19.03
N GLN A 201 -21.22 30.30 18.64
CA GLN A 201 -20.54 29.01 18.83
C GLN A 201 -19.25 28.93 17.98
N ALA A 202 -19.30 29.40 16.72
CA ALA A 202 -18.15 29.38 15.83
C ALA A 202 -17.01 30.26 16.36
N ARG A 203 -17.34 31.47 16.86
CA ARG A 203 -16.37 32.36 17.51
C ARG A 203 -15.75 31.73 18.76
N ALA A 204 -16.57 31.18 19.65
CA ALA A 204 -16.08 30.53 20.87
C ALA A 204 -15.14 29.35 20.57
N MET A 205 -15.46 28.53 19.56
CA MET A 205 -14.60 27.42 19.14
C MET A 205 -13.29 27.91 18.52
N SER A 206 -13.35 28.94 17.67
CA SER A 206 -12.15 29.54 17.06
C SER A 206 -11.20 30.10 18.13
N GLU A 207 -11.73 30.76 19.16
CA GLU A 207 -10.95 31.27 20.30
C GLU A 207 -10.30 30.12 21.10
N LEU A 208 -11.03 29.04 21.34
CA LEU A 208 -10.54 27.86 22.06
C LEU A 208 -9.40 27.16 21.29
N ILE A 209 -9.59 26.91 19.99
CA ILE A 209 -8.56 26.29 19.12
C ILE A 209 -7.29 27.15 19.10
N THR A 210 -7.46 28.47 19.01
CA THR A 210 -6.35 29.42 19.02
C THR A 210 -5.60 29.40 20.36
N THR A 211 -6.32 29.26 21.47
CA THR A 211 -5.75 29.22 22.82
C THR A 211 -4.96 27.93 23.04
N LEU A 212 -5.54 26.77 22.73
CA LEU A 212 -4.88 25.47 22.86
C LEU A 212 -3.62 25.36 22.00
N SER A 213 -3.66 25.96 20.79
CA SER A 213 -2.51 25.99 19.89
C SER A 213 -1.35 26.84 20.46
N ARG A 214 -1.64 27.88 21.26
CA ARG A 214 -0.62 28.70 21.94
C ARG A 214 -0.03 28.01 23.17
N GLU A 215 -0.85 27.25 23.92
CA GLU A 215 -0.41 26.54 25.13
C GLU A 215 0.55 25.38 24.83
N GLN A 216 0.34 24.65 23.72
CA GLN A 216 1.23 23.56 23.30
C GLN A 216 2.66 24.04 22.95
N GLU A 217 2.84 25.31 22.62
CA GLU A 217 4.15 25.90 22.29
C GLU A 217 4.87 26.46 23.51
N GLY A 218 4.15 26.85 24.57
CA GLY A 218 4.75 27.28 25.83
C GLY A 218 5.37 26.14 26.65
N GLN A 219 5.18 24.89 26.21
CA GLN A 219 5.69 23.67 26.82
C GLN A 219 6.79 22.98 26.00
N ALA A 220 7.19 23.55 24.85
CA ALA A 220 8.28 23.09 23.99
C ALA A 220 9.51 24.00 24.10
#